data_AF-A0AAE6VTV0-F1
#
_entry.id   AF-A0AAE6VTV0-F1
#
_cell.length_a   1.000
_cell.length_b   1.000
_cell.length_c   1.000
_cell.angle_alpha   90.00
_cell.angle_beta   90.00
_cell.angle_gamma   90.00
#
_symmetry.space_group_name_H-M   'P 1'
#
loop_
_entity.id
_entity.type
_entity.pdbx_description
1 polymer ?
#
loop_
_entity_poly.entity_id
_entity_poly.type
_entity_poly.pdbx_seq_one_letter_code
_entity_poly.pdbx_strand_id
1 'polypeptide(L)'
;MLNNLHVSLTTPALLFPAISLLLLAYTNRFFSLAALIRQLSNDKKPVQGEQIKNLRQRIIIIRKMQEAGVSSFALCVFCMILIYVGFNQIGSIVFGLSLLLLLYSLILSVIEIRISVDALTIHLEELSK
;
A
#
# COMPACT_ATOMS: atom_id res chain seq x y z
N MET A 1 -12.70 28.86 9.85
CA MET A 1 -11.59 28.65 8.89
C MET A 1 -11.84 27.51 7.88
N LEU A 2 -12.79 26.57 8.13
CA LEU A 2 -13.10 25.44 7.23
C LEU A 2 -14.23 25.70 6.20
N ASN A 3 -14.93 26.84 6.25
CA ASN A 3 -16.11 27.11 5.41
C ASN A 3 -15.85 27.29 3.91
N ASN A 4 -14.58 27.29 3.47
CA ASN A 4 -14.17 27.50 2.07
C ASN A 4 -13.60 26.23 1.39
N LEU A 5 -13.66 25.06 2.03
CA LEU A 5 -13.26 23.81 1.39
C LEU A 5 -14.34 23.35 0.40
N HIS A 6 -14.11 23.59 -0.89
CA HIS A 6 -14.97 23.14 -1.98
C HIS A 6 -14.18 22.26 -2.94
N VAL A 7 -14.30 20.93 -2.76
CA VAL A 7 -13.72 19.93 -3.65
C VAL A 7 -14.72 19.60 -4.75
N SER A 8 -14.31 19.70 -6.01
CA SER A 8 -15.12 19.26 -7.16
C SER A 8 -15.11 17.73 -7.27
N LEU A 9 -16.17 17.15 -7.82
CA LEU A 9 -16.24 15.73 -8.22
C LEU A 9 -15.08 15.29 -9.12
N THR A 10 -14.50 16.22 -9.89
CA THR A 10 -13.37 15.93 -10.78
C THR A 10 -12.05 15.69 -10.01
N THR A 11 -11.86 16.27 -8.83
CA THR A 11 -10.60 16.14 -8.08
C THR A 11 -10.37 14.72 -7.56
N PRO A 12 -11.33 14.06 -6.88
CA PRO A 12 -11.19 12.66 -6.51
C PRO A 12 -11.11 11.72 -7.73
N ALA A 13 -11.85 12.02 -8.81
CA ALA A 13 -11.91 11.19 -10.01
C ALA A 13 -10.55 11.06 -10.71
N LEU A 14 -9.72 12.12 -10.69
CA LEU A 14 -8.37 12.10 -11.26
C LEU A 14 -7.42 11.13 -10.55
N LEU A 15 -7.72 10.75 -9.30
CA LEU A 15 -6.89 9.83 -8.51
C LEU A 15 -7.18 8.36 -8.81
N PHE A 16 -8.34 8.04 -9.41
CA PHE A 16 -8.78 6.65 -9.61
C PHE A 16 -7.80 5.80 -10.45
N PRO A 17 -7.27 6.30 -11.58
CA PRO A 17 -6.29 5.54 -12.36
C PRO A 17 -5.01 5.27 -11.56
N ALA A 18 -4.50 6.29 -10.86
CA ALA A 18 -3.27 6.18 -10.08
C ALA A 18 -3.43 5.20 -8.90
N ILE A 19 -4.55 5.27 -8.17
CA ILE A 19 -4.85 4.36 -7.06
C ILE A 19 -5.03 2.92 -7.58
N SER A 20 -5.68 2.73 -8.73
CA SER A 20 -5.86 1.39 -9.32
C SER A 20 -4.51 0.74 -9.69
N LEU A 21 -3.61 1.52 -10.31
CA LEU A 21 -2.26 1.05 -10.63
C LEU A 21 -1.45 0.73 -9.36
N LEU A 22 -1.61 1.55 -8.32
CA LEU A 22 -0.95 1.32 -7.03
C LEU A 22 -1.41 0.00 -6.38
N LEU A 23 -2.72 -0.26 -6.36
CA LEU A 23 -3.28 -1.51 -5.81
C LEU A 23 -2.83 -2.74 -6.61
N LEU A 24 -2.71 -2.61 -7.93
CA LEU A 24 -2.15 -3.67 -8.78
C LEU A 24 -0.69 -3.93 -8.42
N ALA A 25 0.12 -2.88 -8.25
CA ALA A 25 1.52 -3.02 -7.85
C ALA A 25 1.67 -3.70 -6.47
N TYR A 26 0.82 -3.36 -5.51
CA TYR A 26 0.81 -3.98 -4.18
C TYR A 26 0.43 -5.47 -4.24
N THR A 27 -0.58 -5.80 -5.03
CA THR A 27 -1.02 -7.18 -5.26
C THR A 27 0.08 -8.01 -5.90
N ASN A 28 0.76 -7.46 -6.92
CA ASN A 28 1.91 -8.11 -7.56
C ASN A 28 3.02 -8.37 -6.55
N ARG A 29 3.35 -7.38 -5.70
CA ARG A 29 4.38 -7.55 -4.67
C ARG A 29 4.03 -8.64 -3.66
N PHE A 30 2.77 -8.71 -3.22
CA PHE A 30 2.30 -9.77 -2.34
C PHE A 30 2.46 -11.16 -2.98
N PHE A 31 2.04 -11.29 -4.24
CA PHE A 31 2.16 -12.56 -4.97
C PHE A 31 3.61 -12.99 -5.20
N SER A 32 4.49 -12.06 -5.57
CA SER A 32 5.92 -12.35 -5.71
C SER A 32 6.53 -12.84 -4.40
N LEU A 33 6.19 -12.21 -3.26
CA LEU A 33 6.70 -12.64 -1.95
C LEU A 33 6.13 -14.00 -1.54
N ALA A 34 4.85 -14.25 -1.79
CA ALA A 34 4.23 -15.55 -1.52
C ALA A 34 4.84 -16.67 -2.37
N ALA A 35 5.16 -16.39 -3.64
CA ALA A 35 5.84 -17.34 -4.52
C ALA A 35 7.25 -17.67 -4.01
N LEU A 36 8.03 -16.66 -3.59
CA LEU A 36 9.34 -16.87 -2.99
C LEU A 36 9.28 -17.75 -1.73
N ILE A 37 8.32 -17.50 -0.84
CA ILE A 37 8.15 -18.31 0.38
C ILE A 37 7.83 -19.77 0.04
N ARG A 38 6.94 -20.02 -0.93
CA ARG A 38 6.63 -21.39 -1.38
C ARG A 38 7.84 -22.08 -2.01
N GLN A 39 8.63 -21.35 -2.79
CA GLN A 39 9.86 -21.87 -3.37
C GLN A 39 10.87 -22.27 -2.28
N LEU A 40 11.11 -21.41 -1.30
CA LEU A 40 11.99 -21.69 -0.16
C LEU A 40 11.49 -22.87 0.67
N SER A 41 10.17 -23.04 0.83
CA SER A 41 9.59 -24.19 1.53
C SER A 41 9.75 -25.51 0.78
N ASN A 42 9.88 -25.48 -0.55
CA ASN A 42 10.07 -26.66 -1.38
C ASN A 42 11.54 -27.06 -1.50
N ASP A 43 12.45 -26.09 -1.36
CA ASP A 43 13.89 -26.33 -1.32
C ASP A 43 14.22 -27.00 0.02
N LYS A 44 14.70 -28.25 0.02
CA LYS A 44 14.94 -29.06 1.25
C LYS A 44 16.10 -28.52 2.12
N LYS A 45 16.53 -27.29 1.89
CA LYS A 45 17.61 -26.62 2.61
C LYS A 45 17.05 -25.92 3.85
N PRO A 46 17.79 -25.90 4.97
CA PRO A 46 17.39 -25.13 6.13
C PRO A 46 17.34 -23.64 5.79
N VAL A 47 16.16 -23.02 5.96
CA VAL A 47 15.99 -21.57 5.82
C VAL A 47 16.45 -20.90 7.11
N GLN A 48 17.31 -19.89 7.00
CA GLN A 48 17.81 -19.17 8.17
C GLN A 48 16.67 -18.44 8.91
N GLY A 49 16.70 -18.43 10.25
CA GLY A 49 15.66 -17.81 11.07
C GLY A 49 15.46 -16.32 10.80
N GLU A 50 16.55 -15.58 10.52
CA GLU A 50 16.49 -14.16 10.15
C GLU A 50 15.81 -13.94 8.79
N GLN A 51 15.97 -14.86 7.83
CA GLN A 51 15.28 -14.80 6.55
C GLN A 51 13.77 -14.99 6.72
N ILE A 52 13.33 -15.94 7.55
CA ILE A 52 11.91 -16.14 7.88
C ILE A 52 11.33 -14.90 8.54
N LYS A 53 12.06 -14.31 9.49
CA LYS A 53 11.64 -13.08 10.20
C LYS A 53 11.48 -11.90 9.23
N ASN A 54 12.43 -11.71 8.30
CA ASN A 54 12.35 -10.67 7.27
C ASN A 54 11.13 -10.88 6.35
N LEU A 55 10.92 -12.10 5.84
CA LEU A 55 9.78 -12.45 4.99
C LEU A 55 8.45 -12.20 5.70
N ARG A 56 8.33 -12.58 6.99
CA ARG A 56 7.14 -12.35 7.80
C ARG A 56 6.88 -10.86 8.01
N GLN A 57 7.93 -10.08 8.31
CA GLN A 57 7.82 -8.63 8.47
C GLN A 57 7.32 -7.97 7.17
N ARG A 58 7.89 -8.34 6.03
CA ARG A 58 7.47 -7.84 4.71
C ARG A 58 6.00 -8.16 4.41
N ILE A 59 5.54 -9.38 4.68
CA ILE A 59 4.11 -9.74 4.53
C ILE A 59 3.21 -8.80 5.33
N ILE A 60 3.56 -8.54 6.59
CA ILE A 60 2.74 -7.68 7.48
C ILE A 60 2.68 -6.25 6.93
N ILE A 61 3.81 -5.72 6.46
CA ILE A 61 3.86 -4.35 5.92
C ILE A 61 3.09 -4.25 4.60
N ILE A 62 3.26 -5.22 3.69
CA ILE A 62 2.50 -5.30 2.42
C ILE A 62 1.00 -5.36 2.68
N ARG A 63 0.57 -6.16 3.67
CA ARG A 63 -0.84 -6.24 4.05
C ARG A 63 -1.35 -4.88 4.55
N LYS A 64 -0.63 -4.25 5.49
CA LYS A 64 -1.04 -2.96 6.07
C LYS A 64 -1.07 -1.82 5.04
N MET A 65 -0.10 -1.76 4.12
CA MET A 65 -0.13 -0.73 3.06
C MET A 65 -1.34 -0.94 2.13
N GLN A 66 -1.68 -2.19 1.80
CA GLN A 66 -2.81 -2.50 0.93
C GLN A 66 -4.15 -2.24 1.62
N GLU A 67 -4.32 -2.65 2.89
CA GLU A 67 -5.51 -2.36 3.69
C GLU A 67 -5.76 -0.85 3.81
N ALA A 68 -4.72 -0.06 4.09
CA ALA A 68 -4.80 1.40 4.13
C ALA A 68 -5.14 2.01 2.76
N GLY A 69 -4.52 1.52 1.67
CA GLY A 69 -4.77 2.00 0.32
C GLY A 69 -6.20 1.72 -0.17
N VAL A 70 -6.70 0.50 0.08
CA VAL A 70 -8.09 0.12 -0.23
C VAL A 70 -9.08 0.91 0.61
N SER A 71 -8.81 1.08 1.91
CA SER A 71 -9.66 1.88 2.80
C SER A 71 -9.70 3.34 2.36
N SER A 72 -8.57 3.89 1.90
CA SER A 72 -8.50 5.24 1.35
C SER A 72 -9.36 5.35 0.10
N PHE A 73 -9.25 4.38 -0.80
CA PHE A 73 -10.05 4.35 -2.03
C PHE A 73 -11.55 4.28 -1.73
N ALA A 74 -11.96 3.44 -0.77
CA ALA A 74 -13.34 3.36 -0.34
C ALA A 74 -13.87 4.68 0.25
N LEU A 75 -13.08 5.35 1.10
CA LEU A 75 -13.42 6.68 1.62
C LEU A 75 -13.50 7.74 0.51
N CYS A 76 -12.64 7.64 -0.50
CA CYS A 76 -12.67 8.53 -1.67
C CYS A 76 -13.96 8.36 -2.48
N VAL A 77 -14.40 7.11 -2.72
CA VAL A 77 -15.70 6.82 -3.34
C VAL A 77 -16.86 7.34 -2.48
N PHE A 78 -16.80 7.14 -1.16
CA PHE A 78 -17.81 7.66 -0.24
C PHE A 78 -17.89 9.20 -0.25
N CYS A 79 -16.74 9.88 -0.31
CA CYS A 79 -16.68 11.32 -0.52
C CYS A 79 -17.37 11.75 -1.82
N MET A 80 -17.13 11.05 -2.95
CA MET A 80 -17.78 11.39 -4.21
C MET A 80 -19.31 11.26 -4.13
N ILE A 81 -19.82 10.26 -3.40
CA ILE A 81 -21.26 10.11 -3.12
C ILE A 81 -21.79 11.31 -2.33
N LEU A 82 -21.09 11.75 -1.28
CA LEU A 82 -21.48 12.90 -0.47
C LEU A 82 -21.54 14.20 -1.30
N ILE A 83 -20.52 14.45 -2.12
CA ILE A 83 -20.47 15.62 -3.00
C ILE A 83 -21.61 15.55 -4.02
N TYR A 84 -21.86 14.37 -4.60
CA TYR A 84 -22.95 14.15 -5.56
C TYR A 84 -24.34 14.46 -4.98
N VAL A 85 -24.60 14.12 -3.72
CA VAL A 85 -25.87 14.40 -3.02
C VAL A 85 -25.94 15.84 -2.47
N GLY A 86 -24.88 16.64 -2.63
CA GLY A 86 -24.84 18.05 -2.26
C GLY A 86 -24.17 18.37 -0.91
N PHE A 87 -23.67 17.36 -0.19
CA PHE A 87 -22.96 17.53 1.09
C PHE A 87 -21.48 17.89 0.87
N ASN A 88 -21.21 18.98 0.15
CA ASN A 88 -19.88 19.39 -0.30
C ASN A 88 -18.84 19.57 0.84
N GLN A 89 -19.24 20.17 1.96
CA GLN A 89 -18.33 20.40 3.10
C GLN A 89 -17.90 19.08 3.76
N ILE A 90 -18.87 18.20 4.04
CA ILE A 90 -18.61 16.88 4.64
C ILE A 90 -17.78 16.03 3.67
N GLY A 91 -18.16 16.03 2.38
CA GLY A 91 -17.40 15.36 1.34
C GLY A 91 -15.93 15.81 1.30
N SER A 92 -15.68 17.12 1.36
CA SER A 92 -14.31 17.67 1.36
C SER A 92 -13.49 17.24 2.58
N ILE A 93 -14.11 17.11 3.76
CA ILE A 93 -13.43 16.60 4.97
C ILE A 93 -13.11 15.11 4.81
N VAL A 94 -14.07 14.30 4.35
CA VAL A 94 -13.86 12.87 4.09
C VAL A 94 -12.78 12.65 3.04
N PHE A 95 -12.73 13.50 2.00
CA PHE A 95 -11.67 13.47 1.01
C PHE A 95 -10.30 13.68 1.66
N GLY A 96 -10.15 14.70 2.50
CA GLY A 96 -8.90 14.94 3.24
C GLY A 96 -8.47 13.74 4.08
N LEU A 97 -9.41 13.09 4.79
CA LEU A 97 -9.13 11.87 5.55
C LEU A 97 -8.68 10.71 4.65
N SER A 98 -9.30 10.55 3.47
CA SER A 98 -8.86 9.54 2.51
C SER A 98 -7.41 9.77 2.07
N LEU A 99 -7.03 11.02 1.77
CA LEU A 99 -5.66 11.36 1.36
C LEU A 99 -4.63 11.08 2.46
N LEU A 100 -4.96 11.33 3.73
CA LEU A 100 -4.08 10.97 4.85
C LEU A 100 -3.86 9.46 4.95
N LEU A 101 -4.91 8.67 4.72
CA LEU A 101 -4.81 7.21 4.73
C LEU A 101 -4.03 6.68 3.52
N LEU A 102 -4.18 7.31 2.35
CA LEU A 102 -3.34 7.04 1.17
C LEU A 102 -1.87 7.37 1.44
N LEU A 103 -1.60 8.53 2.06
CA LEU A 103 -0.24 8.92 2.41
C LEU A 103 0.40 7.92 3.37
N TYR A 104 -0.34 7.46 4.38
CA TYR A 104 0.11 6.40 5.28
C TYR A 104 0.43 5.10 4.53
N SER A 105 -0.44 4.68 3.61
CA SER A 105 -0.21 3.53 2.72
C SER A 105 1.10 3.67 1.92
N LEU A 106 1.35 4.85 1.33
CA LEU A 106 2.56 5.13 0.56
C LEU A 106 3.82 5.12 1.44
N ILE A 107 3.76 5.65 2.65
CA ILE A 107 4.89 5.59 3.60
C ILE A 107 5.24 4.13 3.92
N LEU A 108 4.24 3.28 4.18
CA LEU A 108 4.47 1.85 4.38
C LEU A 108 5.09 1.19 3.14
N SER A 109 4.68 1.57 1.93
CA SER A 109 5.30 1.10 0.70
C SER A 109 6.78 1.48 0.59
N VAL A 110 7.16 2.70 1.01
CA VAL A 110 8.58 3.12 1.06
C VAL A 110 9.37 2.28 2.07
N ILE A 111 8.81 2.03 3.25
CA ILE A 111 9.45 1.19 4.27
C ILE A 111 9.66 -0.24 3.75
N GLU A 112 8.65 -0.79 3.08
CA GLU A 112 8.71 -2.14 2.51
C GLU A 112 9.78 -2.26 1.43
N ILE A 113 9.92 -1.24 0.56
CA ILE A 113 10.94 -1.21 -0.49
C ILE A 113 12.34 -1.25 0.14
N ARG A 114 12.58 -0.45 1.19
CA ARG A 114 13.88 -0.43 1.87
C ARG A 114 14.23 -1.81 2.45
N ILE A 115 13.31 -2.41 3.20
CA ILE A 115 13.51 -3.75 3.78
C ILE A 115 13.76 -4.80 2.69
N SER A 116 13.05 -4.71 1.56
CA SER A 116 13.21 -5.62 0.43
C SER A 116 14.58 -5.51 -0.23
N VAL A 117 15.08 -4.28 -0.41
CA VAL A 117 16.40 -4.01 -0.99
C VAL A 117 17.50 -4.48 -0.03
N ASP A 118 17.42 -4.12 1.25
CA ASP A 118 18.42 -4.51 2.25
C ASP A 118 18.56 -6.04 2.33
N ALA A 119 17.43 -6.77 2.32
CA ALA A 119 17.43 -8.24 2.31
C ALA A 119 18.07 -8.83 1.05
N LEU A 120 17.85 -8.21 -0.11
CA LEU A 120 18.44 -8.65 -1.38
C LEU A 120 19.95 -8.40 -1.41
N THR A 121 20.40 -7.25 -0.91
CA THR A 121 21.82 -6.90 -0.84
C THR A 121 22.59 -7.91 0.00
N ILE A 122 22.07 -8.26 1.19
CA ILE A 122 22.69 -9.28 2.06
C ILE A 122 22.80 -10.62 1.32
N HIS A 123 21.75 -11.04 0.62
CA HIS A 123 21.75 -12.31 -0.11
C HIS A 123 22.73 -12.30 -1.30
N LEU A 124 22.89 -11.17 -1.99
CA LEU A 124 23.89 -11.01 -3.04
C LEU A 124 25.32 -11.08 -2.50
N GLU A 125 25.58 -10.48 -1.34
CA GLU A 125 26.88 -10.56 -0.68
C GLU A 125 27.24 -12.00 -0.28
N GLU A 126 26.29 -12.77 0.21
CA GLU A 126 26.48 -14.21 0.52
C GLU A 126 26.82 -15.04 -0.72
N LEU A 127 26.21 -14.76 -1.87
CA LEU A 127 26.48 -15.45 -3.13
C LEU A 127 27.83 -15.08 -3.75
N SER A 128 28.38 -13.91 -3.40
CA SER A 128 29.66 -13.42 -3.92
C SER A 128 30.88 -13.95 -3.16
N LYS A 129 30.68 -14.68 -2.06
CA LYS A 129 31.72 -15.30 -1.23
C LYS A 129 31.87 -16.78 -1.54
#